data_AF-A0A7J4DF25-F1
#
_entry.id   AF-A0A7J4DF25-F1
#
_cell.length_a   1.000
_cell.length_b   1.000
_cell.length_c   1.000
_cell.angle_alpha   90.00
_cell.angle_beta   90.00
_cell.angle_gamma   90.00
#
_symmetry.space_group_name_H-M   'P 1'
#
loop_
_entity.id
_entity.type
_entity.pdbx_description
1 polymer ?
#
loop_
_entity_poly.entity_id
_entity_poly.type
_entity_poly.pdbx_seq_one_letter_code
_entity_poly.pdbx_strand_id
1 'polypeptide(L)'
;MAQRSPMLGAALLIAPTMCVVALRYGSAALEEVISQDDTLRYSIHSAALLIGVVMFMRYRKVKDHEFHRSRAIRKLSKTYSKEDRGLWEKGEAAIERLEAKASEPQTGRAALESQALKSGTVGALNTERSEEEIPDDDPEVEVRTQVTGMGTMVDEQ
;
A
#
# COMPACT_ATOMS: atom_id res chain seq x y z
N MET A 1 13.88 -20.30 9.02
CA MET A 1 13.03 -20.22 7.80
C MET A 1 11.81 -21.09 8.01
N ALA A 2 10.59 -20.53 7.96
CA ALA A 2 9.38 -21.35 8.01
C ALA A 2 9.20 -22.05 6.66
N GLN A 3 9.55 -23.34 6.60
CA GLN A 3 9.39 -24.14 5.40
C GLN A 3 7.90 -24.42 5.19
N ARG A 4 7.32 -23.84 4.14
CA ARG A 4 5.93 -24.09 3.75
C ARG A 4 5.82 -25.47 3.09
N SER A 5 4.82 -26.26 3.45
CA SER A 5 4.70 -27.63 2.95
C SER A 5 4.34 -27.61 1.46
N PRO A 6 5.09 -28.32 0.60
CA PRO A 6 4.82 -28.35 -0.85
C PRO A 6 3.47 -28.99 -1.15
N MET A 7 3.05 -29.94 -0.32
CA MET A 7 1.76 -30.63 -0.42
C MET A 7 0.58 -29.66 -0.23
N LEU A 8 0.66 -28.71 0.71
CA LEU A 8 -0.40 -27.73 0.90
C LEU A 8 -0.46 -26.74 -0.27
N GLY A 9 0.68 -26.40 -0.87
CA GLY A 9 0.72 -25.62 -2.10
C GLY A 9 0.02 -26.33 -3.26
N ALA A 10 0.30 -27.61 -3.47
CA ALA A 10 -0.38 -28.41 -4.50
C ALA A 10 -1.88 -28.55 -4.22
N ALA A 11 -2.28 -28.74 -2.96
CA ALA A 11 -3.68 -28.76 -2.56
C ALA A 11 -4.39 -27.44 -2.89
N LEU A 12 -3.76 -26.29 -2.61
CA LEU A 12 -4.31 -24.96 -2.94
C LEU A 12 -4.45 -24.73 -4.45
N LEU A 13 -3.59 -25.33 -5.28
CA LEU A 13 -3.70 -25.24 -6.73
C LEU A 13 -4.95 -25.98 -7.25
N ILE A 14 -5.23 -27.15 -6.69
CA ILE A 14 -6.32 -28.04 -7.13
C ILE A 14 -7.65 -27.69 -6.46
N ALA A 15 -7.62 -27.10 -5.26
CA ALA A 15 -8.81 -26.84 -4.43
C ALA A 15 -9.94 -26.12 -5.18
N PRO A 16 -9.73 -25.04 -5.95
CA PRO A 16 -10.83 -24.37 -6.64
C PRO A 16 -11.51 -25.26 -7.68
N THR A 17 -10.75 -26.07 -8.41
CA THR A 17 -11.33 -27.03 -9.37
C THR A 17 -12.12 -28.13 -8.66
N MET A 18 -11.64 -28.60 -7.50
CA MET A 18 -12.38 -29.54 -6.65
C MET A 18 -13.68 -28.95 -6.12
N CYS A 19 -13.71 -27.68 -5.74
CA CYS A 19 -14.93 -26.99 -5.33
C CYS A 19 -15.96 -26.94 -6.47
N VAL A 20 -15.54 -26.65 -7.71
CA VAL A 20 -16.42 -26.68 -8.88
C VAL A 20 -17.03 -28.08 -9.07
N VAL A 21 -16.22 -29.13 -8.97
CA VAL A 21 -16.70 -30.52 -9.07
C VAL A 21 -17.70 -30.84 -7.98
N ALA A 22 -17.43 -30.44 -6.73
CA ALA A 22 -18.33 -30.66 -5.61
C ALA A 22 -19.69 -29.96 -5.81
N LEU A 23 -19.68 -28.72 -6.31
CA LEU A 23 -20.90 -27.97 -6.62
C LEU A 23 -21.70 -28.62 -7.77
N ARG A 24 -21.00 -29.18 -8.76
CA ARG A 24 -21.61 -29.91 -9.89
C ARG A 24 -22.41 -31.11 -9.39
N TYR A 25 -21.78 -31.96 -8.58
CA TYR A 25 -22.46 -33.12 -8.00
C TYR A 25 -23.49 -32.77 -6.92
N GLY A 26 -23.34 -31.62 -6.27
CA GLY A 26 -24.29 -31.13 -5.27
C GLY A 26 -25.59 -30.57 -5.85
N SER A 27 -25.63 -30.22 -7.14
CA SER A 27 -26.81 -29.62 -7.78
C SER A 27 -27.03 -30.18 -9.19
N ALA A 28 -28.12 -30.93 -9.35
CA ALA A 28 -28.53 -31.45 -10.66
C ALA A 28 -28.75 -30.33 -11.70
N ALA A 29 -29.19 -29.14 -11.27
CA ALA A 29 -29.34 -27.99 -12.15
C ALA A 29 -27.99 -27.47 -12.68
N LEU A 30 -26.94 -27.48 -11.86
CA LEU A 30 -25.59 -27.10 -12.30
C LEU A 30 -24.96 -28.16 -13.18
N GLU A 31 -25.17 -29.44 -12.86
CA GLU A 31 -24.74 -30.56 -13.72
C GLU A 31 -25.34 -30.44 -15.12
N GLU A 32 -26.66 -30.24 -15.23
CA GLU A 32 -27.34 -30.15 -16.52
C GLU A 32 -26.76 -29.02 -17.38
N VAL A 33 -26.69 -27.80 -16.83
CA VAL A 33 -26.20 -26.62 -17.56
C VAL A 33 -24.73 -26.74 -17.96
N ILE A 34 -23.87 -27.25 -17.06
CA ILE A 34 -22.43 -27.39 -17.32
C ILE A 34 -22.14 -28.61 -18.20
N SER A 35 -23.03 -29.61 -18.19
CA SER A 35 -22.86 -30.80 -19.02
C SER A 35 -23.23 -30.55 -20.48
N GLN A 36 -24.16 -29.63 -20.74
CA GLN A 36 -24.68 -29.32 -22.07
C GLN A 36 -23.65 -28.71 -23.03
N ASP A 37 -22.71 -27.89 -22.52
CA ASP A 37 -21.69 -27.22 -23.34
C ASP A 37 -20.28 -27.51 -22.82
N ASP A 38 -19.48 -28.18 -23.65
CA ASP A 38 -18.08 -28.49 -23.37
C ASP A 38 -17.22 -27.22 -23.26
N THR A 39 -17.51 -26.18 -24.05
CA THR A 39 -16.78 -24.91 -24.01
C THR A 39 -16.98 -24.22 -22.67
N LEU A 40 -18.24 -24.16 -22.20
CA LEU A 40 -18.59 -23.63 -20.90
C LEU A 40 -17.88 -24.42 -19.79
N ARG A 41 -17.93 -25.75 -19.85
CA ARG A 41 -17.26 -26.63 -18.87
C ARG A 41 -15.76 -26.37 -18.77
N TYR A 42 -15.06 -26.34 -19.90
CA TYR A 42 -13.63 -26.07 -19.92
C TYR A 42 -13.31 -24.65 -19.44
N SER A 43 -14.13 -23.66 -19.77
CA SER A 43 -13.93 -22.28 -19.34
C SER A 43 -14.02 -22.12 -17.81
N ILE A 44 -15.00 -22.77 -17.17
CA ILE A 44 -15.20 -22.75 -15.72
C ILE A 44 -14.00 -23.39 -15.01
N HIS A 45 -13.57 -24.57 -15.45
CA HIS A 45 -12.41 -25.23 -14.87
C HIS A 45 -11.11 -24.44 -15.11
N SER A 46 -10.98 -23.78 -16.26
CA SER A 46 -9.84 -22.91 -16.57
C SER A 46 -9.79 -21.69 -15.65
N ALA A 47 -10.92 -21.04 -15.42
CA ALA A 47 -11.03 -19.92 -14.48
C ALA A 47 -10.70 -20.35 -13.04
N ALA A 48 -11.25 -21.49 -12.61
CA ALA A 48 -10.95 -22.07 -11.30
C ALA A 48 -9.46 -22.41 -11.15
N LEU A 49 -8.84 -22.99 -12.17
CA LEU A 49 -7.40 -23.27 -12.19
C LEU A 49 -6.57 -21.98 -12.09
N LEU A 50 -6.97 -20.91 -12.78
CA LEU A 50 -6.30 -19.62 -12.71
C LEU A 50 -6.32 -19.05 -11.29
N ILE A 51 -7.47 -19.16 -10.59
CA ILE A 51 -7.58 -18.81 -9.17
C ILE A 51 -6.60 -19.68 -8.34
N GLY A 52 -6.56 -20.99 -8.58
CA GLY A 52 -5.64 -21.91 -7.92
C GLY A 52 -4.17 -21.55 -8.13
N VAL A 53 -3.80 -21.13 -9.35
CA VAL A 53 -2.45 -20.62 -9.66
C VAL A 53 -2.14 -19.37 -8.86
N VAL A 54 -3.06 -18.40 -8.79
CA VAL A 54 -2.89 -17.18 -7.99
C VAL A 54 -2.71 -17.53 -6.50
N MET A 55 -3.51 -18.44 -5.96
CA MET A 55 -3.38 -18.92 -4.58
C MET A 55 -2.03 -19.61 -4.34
N PHE A 56 -1.58 -20.46 -5.25
CA PHE A 56 -0.28 -21.13 -5.18
C PHE A 56 0.88 -20.14 -5.20
N MET A 57 0.85 -19.16 -6.11
CA MET A 57 1.86 -18.10 -6.20
C MET A 57 1.91 -17.29 -4.90
N ARG A 58 0.75 -16.93 -4.34
CA ARG A 58 0.66 -16.19 -3.08
C ARG A 58 1.13 -17.03 -1.89
N TYR A 59 0.81 -18.32 -1.87
CA TYR A 59 1.26 -19.26 -0.83
C TYR A 59 2.79 -19.46 -0.85
N ARG A 60 3.41 -19.45 -2.02
CA ARG A 60 4.88 -19.59 -2.13
C ARG A 60 5.66 -18.32 -1.81
N LYS A 61 5.01 -17.15 -1.76
CA LYS A 61 5.65 -15.90 -1.34
C LYS A 61 5.96 -15.96 0.15
N VAL A 62 7.17 -16.39 0.48
CA VAL A 62 7.75 -16.27 1.83
C VAL A 62 8.50 -14.94 1.88
N LYS A 63 8.02 -14.01 2.71
CA LYS A 63 8.79 -12.82 3.06
C LYS A 63 9.77 -13.26 4.13
N ASP A 64 11.01 -13.52 3.74
CA ASP A 64 12.03 -13.89 4.70
C ASP A 64 12.36 -12.72 5.65
N HIS A 65 13.01 -13.00 6.77
CA HIS A 65 13.46 -11.95 7.69
C HIS A 65 14.42 -10.96 6.97
N GLU A 66 15.17 -11.46 5.97
CA GLU A 66 16.08 -10.67 5.15
C GLU A 66 15.30 -9.75 4.20
N PHE A 67 14.11 -10.18 3.76
CA PHE A 67 13.21 -9.33 2.99
C PHE A 67 12.70 -8.16 3.83
N HIS A 68 12.39 -8.36 5.11
CA HIS A 68 11.98 -7.27 5.99
C HIS A 68 13.13 -6.31 6.30
N ARG A 69 14.33 -6.84 6.56
CA ARG A 69 15.53 -6.02 6.82
C ARG A 69 15.93 -5.20 5.58
N SER A 70 15.96 -5.84 4.41
CA SER A 70 16.26 -5.16 3.14
C SER A 70 15.19 -4.15 2.76
N ARG A 71 13.91 -4.39 3.07
CA ARG A 71 12.82 -3.43 2.85
C ARG A 71 12.96 -2.19 3.75
N ALA A 72 13.38 -2.36 5.01
CA ALA A 72 13.68 -1.24 5.89
C ALA A 72 14.86 -0.40 5.36
N ILE A 73 15.94 -1.05 4.97
CA ILE A 73 17.12 -0.38 4.36
C ILE A 73 16.73 0.34 3.07
N ARG A 74 15.90 -0.30 2.22
CA ARG A 74 15.44 0.31 0.97
C ARG A 74 14.58 1.56 1.21
N LYS A 75 13.83 1.64 2.33
CA LYS A 75 13.11 2.86 2.73
C LYS A 75 14.06 4.02 3.03
N LEU A 76 15.25 3.74 3.56
CA LEU A 76 16.29 4.74 3.84
C LEU A 76 17.16 5.11 2.61
N SER A 77 17.09 4.34 1.52
CA SER A 77 17.91 4.57 0.31
C SER A 77 17.77 5.98 -0.27
N LYS A 78 16.58 6.59 -0.19
CA LYS A 78 16.35 7.96 -0.65
C LYS A 78 17.09 8.98 0.23
N THR A 79 17.17 8.75 1.53
CA THR A 79 17.93 9.60 2.46
C THR A 79 19.43 9.46 2.21
N TYR A 80 19.94 8.23 2.09
CA TYR A 80 21.35 7.99 1.75
C TYR A 80 21.74 8.58 0.40
N SER A 81 20.90 8.44 -0.62
CA SER A 81 21.15 9.06 -1.93
C SER A 81 21.16 10.60 -1.90
N LYS A 82 20.46 11.22 -0.94
CA LYS A 82 20.52 12.68 -0.74
C LYS A 82 21.77 13.07 0.05
N GLU A 83 22.13 12.29 1.06
CA GLU A 83 23.37 12.44 1.82
C GLU A 83 24.60 12.40 0.90
N ASP A 84 24.69 11.38 0.02
CA ASP A 84 25.74 11.25 -0.99
C ASP A 84 25.78 12.44 -1.97
N ARG A 85 24.63 13.08 -2.21
CA ARG A 85 24.53 14.30 -3.05
C ARG A 85 24.92 15.59 -2.31
N GLY A 86 25.48 15.47 -1.12
CA GLY A 86 25.96 16.58 -0.30
C GLY A 86 24.84 17.33 0.40
N LEU A 87 23.78 16.63 0.85
CA LEU A 87 22.66 17.26 1.59
C LEU A 87 23.16 18.11 2.77
N TRP A 88 24.14 17.60 3.52
CA TRP A 88 24.68 18.28 4.70
C TRP A 88 25.60 19.46 4.32
N GLU A 89 26.41 19.30 3.28
CA GLU A 89 27.29 20.36 2.78
C GLU A 89 26.50 21.55 2.23
N LYS A 90 25.29 21.30 1.72
CA LYS A 90 24.36 22.32 1.21
C LYS A 90 23.40 22.87 2.28
N GLY A 91 23.56 22.45 3.54
CA GLY A 91 22.67 22.84 4.65
C GLY A 91 22.62 24.36 4.84
N GLU A 92 23.77 25.01 4.88
CA GLU A 92 23.86 26.47 5.07
C GLU A 92 23.14 27.23 3.93
N ALA A 93 23.40 26.84 2.68
CA ALA A 93 22.75 27.43 1.51
C ALA A 93 21.24 27.14 1.46
N ALA A 94 20.79 26.02 2.01
CA ALA A 94 19.37 25.72 2.12
C ALA A 94 18.69 26.58 3.19
N ILE A 95 19.35 26.81 4.33
CA ILE A 95 18.88 27.70 5.39
C ILE A 95 18.80 29.13 4.87
N GLU A 96 19.85 29.63 4.22
CA GLU A 96 19.88 30.98 3.64
C GLU A 96 18.74 31.20 2.64
N ARG A 97 18.45 30.21 1.78
CA ARG A 97 17.31 30.26 0.84
C ARG A 97 15.96 30.26 1.56
N LEU A 98 15.83 29.51 2.65
CA LEU A 98 14.62 29.47 3.46
C LEU A 98 14.41 30.81 4.19
N GLU A 99 15.46 31.39 4.73
CA GLU A 99 15.44 32.72 5.35
C GLU A 99 15.09 33.79 4.32
N ALA A 100 15.68 33.75 3.12
CA ALA A 100 15.34 34.66 2.03
C ALA A 100 13.86 34.54 1.63
N LYS A 101 13.35 33.31 1.46
CA LYS A 101 11.95 33.05 1.10
C LYS A 101 10.97 33.40 2.22
N ALA A 102 11.38 33.25 3.49
CA ALA A 102 10.58 33.65 4.64
C ALA A 102 10.54 35.17 4.83
N SER A 103 11.60 35.86 4.42
CA SER A 103 11.71 37.33 4.44
C SER A 103 10.99 38.00 3.28
N GLU A 104 10.72 37.26 2.20
CA GLU A 104 9.99 37.78 1.05
C GLU A 104 8.51 38.03 1.42
N PRO A 105 7.99 39.25 1.20
CA PRO A 105 6.60 39.56 1.52
C PRO A 105 5.66 38.79 0.59
N GLN A 106 5.03 37.74 1.11
CA GLN A 106 3.95 37.05 0.42
C GLN A 106 2.74 38.00 0.30
N THR A 107 2.08 38.00 -0.85
CA THR A 107 0.90 38.84 -1.12
C THR A 107 -0.34 37.97 -1.40
N GLY A 108 -1.54 38.51 -1.15
CA GLY A 108 -2.80 37.82 -1.43
C GLY A 108 -3.22 36.79 -0.37
N ARG A 109 -3.94 35.73 -0.79
CA ARG A 109 -4.54 34.74 0.12
C ARG A 109 -3.50 33.92 0.90
N ALA A 110 -2.35 33.61 0.28
CA ALA A 110 -1.25 32.90 0.93
C ALA A 110 -0.61 33.72 2.07
N ALA A 111 -0.58 35.06 1.93
CA ALA A 111 -0.09 35.96 2.97
C ALA A 111 -0.96 35.89 4.22
N LEU A 112 -2.29 35.94 4.05
CA LEU A 112 -3.26 35.84 5.14
C LEU A 112 -3.20 34.48 5.83
N GLU A 113 -3.05 33.41 5.07
CA GLU A 113 -2.87 32.06 5.61
C GLU A 113 -1.57 31.95 6.42
N SER A 114 -0.44 32.42 5.87
CA SER A 114 0.84 32.43 6.59
C SER A 114 0.81 33.30 7.85
N GLN A 115 0.07 34.41 7.83
CA GLN A 115 -0.11 35.29 8.98
C GLN A 115 -0.98 34.61 10.04
N ALA A 116 -2.07 33.95 9.64
CA ALA A 116 -2.92 33.17 10.52
C ALA A 116 -2.13 32.05 11.20
N LEU A 117 -1.32 31.31 10.44
CA LEU A 117 -0.42 30.26 10.95
C LEU A 117 0.64 30.82 11.90
N LYS A 118 1.26 31.96 11.59
CA LYS A 118 2.24 32.64 12.48
C LYS A 118 1.61 33.15 13.78
N SER A 119 0.33 33.53 13.76
CA SER A 119 -0.41 34.03 14.93
C SER A 119 -1.09 32.93 15.76
N GLY A 120 -1.13 31.69 15.26
CA GLY A 120 -1.77 30.57 15.91
C GLY A 120 -0.94 29.94 17.03
N THR A 121 -1.51 28.94 17.70
CA THR A 121 -0.78 28.11 18.68
C THR A 121 0.04 27.05 17.95
N VAL A 122 1.18 26.64 18.51
CA VAL A 122 2.02 25.55 17.96
C VAL A 122 1.21 24.26 17.76
N GLY A 123 0.21 23.99 18.61
CA GLY A 123 -0.70 22.86 18.45
C GLY A 123 -1.60 22.93 17.20
N ALA A 124 -1.86 24.12 16.66
CA ALA A 124 -2.62 24.30 15.41
C ALA A 124 -1.79 24.03 14.15
N LEU A 125 -0.46 23.95 14.27
CA LEU A 125 0.43 23.47 13.20
C LEU A 125 0.46 21.94 13.14
N ASN A 126 -0.13 21.28 14.13
CA ASN A 126 -0.18 19.84 14.16
C ASN A 126 -1.14 19.33 13.09
N THR A 127 -0.58 18.72 12.06
CA THR A 127 -1.35 18.08 10.98
C THR A 127 -1.60 16.60 11.28
N GLU A 128 -1.07 16.08 12.40
CA GLU A 128 -1.31 14.70 12.80
C GLU A 128 -2.77 14.51 13.25
N ARG A 129 -3.30 13.32 13.02
CA ARG A 129 -4.68 13.00 13.38
C ARG A 129 -4.78 12.95 14.91
N SER A 130 -5.80 13.59 15.48
CA SER A 130 -6.15 13.40 16.89
C SER A 130 -6.41 11.91 17.15
N GLU A 131 -5.82 11.38 18.20
CA GLU A 131 -6.07 10.02 18.65
C GLU A 131 -7.55 9.89 19.01
N GLU A 132 -8.22 8.92 18.38
CA GLU A 132 -9.65 8.66 18.54
C GLU A 132 -9.79 7.20 18.93
N GLU A 133 -10.54 6.94 20.00
CA GLU A 133 -10.75 5.58 20.52
C GLU A 133 -11.61 4.81 19.52
N ILE A 134 -11.09 3.67 19.05
CA ILE A 134 -11.78 2.82 18.07
C ILE A 134 -12.85 2.01 18.82
N PRO A 135 -14.15 2.15 18.50
CA PRO A 135 -15.20 1.36 19.11
C PRO A 135 -15.04 -0.13 18.73
N ASP A 136 -15.20 -1.03 19.71
CA ASP A 136 -14.98 -2.48 19.54
C ASP A 136 -15.94 -3.17 18.53
N ASP A 137 -17.01 -2.49 18.08
CA ASP A 137 -18.12 -3.09 17.31
C ASP A 137 -18.14 -2.76 15.80
N ASP A 138 -17.14 -2.05 15.23
CA ASP A 138 -17.14 -1.67 13.80
C ASP A 138 -16.06 -2.41 12.97
N PRO A 139 -16.44 -3.30 12.03
CA PRO A 139 -15.48 -4.08 11.22
C PRO A 139 -14.84 -3.30 10.05
N GLU A 140 -15.25 -2.06 9.75
CA GLU A 140 -14.73 -1.31 8.59
C GLU A 140 -14.29 0.12 8.95
N VAL A 141 -13.08 0.25 9.50
CA VAL A 141 -12.43 1.55 9.67
C VAL A 141 -11.97 2.10 8.32
N GLU A 142 -12.72 3.03 7.75
CA GLU A 142 -12.30 3.78 6.55
C GLU A 142 -11.15 4.75 6.90
N VAL A 143 -9.92 4.32 6.66
CA VAL A 143 -8.72 5.15 6.88
C VAL A 143 -8.62 6.22 5.78
N ARG A 144 -9.24 7.37 6.01
CA ARG A 144 -9.08 8.55 5.14
C ARG A 144 -7.73 9.21 5.39
N THR A 145 -6.72 8.88 4.59
CA THR A 145 -5.41 9.54 4.65
C THR A 145 -5.51 10.95 4.06
N GLN A 146 -5.45 11.99 4.89
CA GLN A 146 -5.14 13.34 4.41
C GLN A 146 -3.64 13.40 4.13
N VAL A 147 -3.25 13.13 2.89
CA VAL A 147 -1.89 13.43 2.42
C VAL A 147 -1.88 14.90 1.98
N THR A 148 -1.74 15.81 2.94
CA THR A 148 -1.31 17.17 2.59
C THR A 148 0.17 17.07 2.25
N GLY A 149 0.48 17.05 0.96
CA GLY A 149 1.85 17.02 0.47
C GLY A 149 2.57 18.30 0.88
N MET A 150 3.35 18.25 1.96
CA MET A 150 4.41 19.22 2.18
C MET A 150 5.40 19.04 1.02
N GLY A 151 5.32 19.93 0.03
CA GLY A 151 6.25 19.96 -1.09
C GLY A 151 7.66 20.08 -0.55
N THR A 152 8.41 18.99 -0.53
CA THR A 152 9.84 19.05 -0.28
C THR A 152 10.47 19.62 -1.54
N MET A 153 11.17 20.76 -1.46
CA MET A 153 11.81 21.46 -2.59
C MET A 153 12.88 20.63 -3.33
N VAL A 154 13.04 19.34 -2.99
CA VAL A 154 13.99 18.44 -3.67
C VAL A 154 13.49 17.99 -5.05
N ASP A 155 12.23 18.27 -5.40
CA ASP A 155 11.61 17.85 -6.67
C ASP A 155 11.60 18.96 -7.76
N GLU A 156 12.23 20.12 -7.53
CA GLU A 156 12.41 21.14 -8.58
C GLU A 156 13.84 21.10 -9.14
N GLN A 157 14.02 20.29 -10.19
CA GLN A 157 15.09 20.41 -11.19
C GLN A 157 14.50 20.19 -12.58
#